data_AF-A0A4P7CU36-F1
#
_entry.id   AF-A0A4P7CU36-F1
#
_cell.length_a   1.000
_cell.length_b   1.000
_cell.length_c   1.000
_cell.angle_alpha   90.00
_cell.angle_beta   90.00
_cell.angle_gamma   90.00
#
_symmetry.space_group_name_H-M   'P 1'
#
loop_
_entity.id
_entity.type
_entity.pdbx_description
1 polymer ?
#
loop_
_entity_poly.entity_id
_entity_poly.type
_entity_poly.pdbx_seq_one_letter_code
_entity_poly.pdbx_strand_id
1 'polypeptide(L)'
;MNARPDHETIAAIAAPAIAATAAKIEAAFLWACELDVMCAKPGNVSVASAGHGMNAELFLASAQAAREPLSRAGATVGARIEAAIANTRAAAGCNTNLGIVLLCAPLADAFETQALQDSLPAFEASVQQVLRALSVEDACAAYRAIALANPGGLGEADSQSVGTTPTVDLRAAMALAADRDSIARQYAEDFRDVLGFGLATFRAACAMRAASPTALADAVLLTWLGFLARWPDSHIERKHGNACAQRVSNEAAAWLAQGDARVCAPHALDGWDAALKASGINPGTSADLTVATLFAAACLDPSITTLSTHPSLDSQETQPWPR
;
A
#
# COMPACT_ATOMS: atom_id res chain seq x y z
N MET A 1 -46.51 -14.52 -15.95
CA MET A 1 -45.93 -15.03 -14.68
C MET A 1 -44.42 -14.85 -14.78
N ASN A 2 -43.86 -13.77 -14.24
CA ASN A 2 -42.41 -13.67 -14.04
C ASN A 2 -42.10 -14.43 -12.75
N ALA A 3 -41.67 -15.69 -12.89
CA ALA A 3 -41.12 -16.44 -11.76
C ALA A 3 -39.89 -15.68 -11.26
N ARG A 4 -39.89 -15.27 -9.99
CA ARG A 4 -38.67 -14.80 -9.33
C ARG A 4 -37.70 -15.99 -9.31
N PRO A 5 -36.43 -15.80 -9.67
CA PRO A 5 -35.47 -16.89 -9.65
C PRO A 5 -35.30 -17.44 -8.23
N ASP A 6 -35.29 -18.76 -8.12
CA ASP A 6 -35.22 -19.49 -6.85
C ASP A 6 -33.85 -19.25 -6.16
N HIS A 7 -33.82 -19.30 -4.82
CA HIS A 7 -32.62 -18.98 -4.02
C HIS A 7 -31.36 -19.78 -4.43
N GLU A 8 -31.51 -21.04 -4.85
CA GLU A 8 -30.38 -21.87 -5.34
C GLU A 8 -29.80 -21.35 -6.66
N THR A 9 -30.63 -20.77 -7.53
CA THR A 9 -30.19 -20.18 -8.81
C THR A 9 -29.41 -18.88 -8.59
N ILE A 10 -29.83 -18.07 -7.61
CA ILE A 10 -29.11 -16.84 -7.22
C ILE A 10 -27.75 -17.19 -6.60
N ALA A 11 -27.70 -18.20 -5.72
CA ALA A 11 -26.45 -18.65 -5.10
C ALA A 11 -25.45 -19.22 -6.12
N ALA A 12 -25.92 -19.99 -7.11
CA ALA A 12 -25.08 -20.57 -8.16
C ALA A 12 -24.46 -19.52 -9.09
N ILE A 13 -25.12 -18.37 -9.30
CA ILE A 13 -24.61 -17.26 -10.13
C ILE A 13 -23.71 -16.32 -9.31
N ALA A 14 -23.95 -16.17 -8.00
CA ALA A 14 -23.16 -15.30 -7.13
C ALA A 14 -21.77 -15.86 -6.82
N ALA A 15 -21.61 -17.17 -6.63
CA ALA A 15 -20.33 -17.78 -6.26
C ALA A 15 -19.20 -17.56 -7.31
N PRO A 16 -19.43 -17.71 -8.63
CA PRO A 16 -18.42 -17.39 -9.64
C PRO A 16 -18.03 -15.90 -9.67
N ALA A 17 -18.98 -15.00 -9.45
CA ALA A 17 -18.73 -13.56 -9.43
C ALA A 17 -17.89 -13.14 -8.21
N ILE A 18 -18.23 -13.69 -7.02
CA ILE A 18 -17.46 -13.49 -5.79
C ILE A 18 -16.01 -13.97 -5.95
N ALA A 19 -15.83 -15.18 -6.50
CA ALA A 19 -14.50 -15.72 -6.75
C ALA A 19 -13.69 -14.87 -7.75
N ALA A 20 -14.35 -14.35 -8.79
CA ALA A 20 -13.71 -13.46 -9.76
C ALA A 20 -13.27 -12.12 -9.14
N THR A 21 -14.08 -11.54 -8.26
CA THR A 21 -13.73 -10.31 -7.53
C THR A 21 -12.56 -10.53 -6.58
N ALA A 22 -12.57 -11.62 -5.81
CA ALA A 22 -11.46 -11.98 -4.93
C ALA A 22 -10.15 -12.13 -5.73
N ALA A 23 -10.18 -12.83 -6.87
CA ALA A 23 -9.01 -12.99 -7.74
C ALA A 23 -8.48 -11.65 -8.28
N LYS A 24 -9.34 -10.69 -8.61
CA LYS A 24 -8.93 -9.34 -9.02
C LYS A 24 -8.26 -8.57 -7.88
N ILE A 25 -8.80 -8.65 -6.66
CA ILE A 25 -8.19 -8.05 -5.46
C ILE A 25 -6.80 -8.62 -5.23
N GLU A 26 -6.66 -9.95 -5.29
CA GLU A 26 -5.37 -10.60 -5.10
C GLU A 26 -4.36 -10.20 -6.17
N ALA A 27 -4.76 -10.20 -7.44
CA ALA A 27 -3.89 -9.81 -8.55
C ALA A 27 -3.45 -8.34 -8.43
N ALA A 28 -4.38 -7.43 -8.12
CA ALA A 28 -4.06 -6.01 -7.90
C ALA A 28 -3.11 -5.81 -6.72
N PHE A 29 -3.34 -6.52 -5.61
CA PHE A 29 -2.53 -6.39 -4.40
C PHE A 29 -1.11 -6.91 -4.59
N LEU A 30 -0.96 -8.09 -5.19
CA LEU A 30 0.35 -8.68 -5.50
C LEU A 30 1.12 -7.80 -6.49
N TRP A 31 0.45 -7.34 -7.55
CA TRP A 31 1.04 -6.46 -8.56
C TRP A 31 1.57 -5.16 -7.94
N ALA A 32 0.79 -4.52 -7.07
CA ALA A 32 1.19 -3.30 -6.39
C ALA A 32 2.40 -3.51 -5.47
N CYS A 33 2.39 -4.60 -4.68
CA CYS A 33 3.49 -4.92 -3.76
C CYS A 33 4.77 -5.31 -4.51
N GLU A 34 4.65 -6.04 -5.63
CA GLU A 34 5.79 -6.43 -6.45
C GLU A 34 6.45 -5.21 -7.09
N LEU A 35 5.66 -4.34 -7.74
CA LEU A 35 6.18 -3.12 -8.35
C LEU A 35 6.90 -2.22 -7.34
N ASP A 36 6.40 -2.16 -6.11
CA ASP A 36 7.03 -1.38 -5.05
C ASP A 36 8.46 -1.85 -4.78
N VAL A 37 8.69 -3.16 -4.59
CA VAL A 37 10.03 -3.68 -4.31
C VAL A 37 10.93 -3.79 -5.55
N MET A 38 10.35 -3.81 -6.76
CA MET A 38 11.14 -3.73 -7.99
C MET A 38 11.64 -2.31 -8.25
N CYS A 39 10.91 -1.28 -7.79
CA CYS A 39 11.31 0.10 -7.90
C CYS A 39 12.32 0.49 -6.81
N ALA A 40 13.50 0.99 -7.22
CA ALA A 40 14.49 1.52 -6.29
C ALA A 40 14.06 2.90 -5.75
N LYS A 41 13.49 2.91 -4.55
CA LYS A 41 13.03 4.11 -3.84
C LYS A 41 14.01 4.46 -2.72
N PRO A 42 14.70 5.63 -2.77
CA PRO A 42 15.73 5.98 -1.80
C PRO A 42 15.32 5.84 -0.33
N GLY A 43 16.16 5.15 0.45
CA GLY A 43 15.95 4.89 1.87
C GLY A 43 15.00 3.72 2.15
N ASN A 44 14.19 3.29 1.19
CA ASN A 44 13.25 2.17 1.33
C ASN A 44 13.86 0.86 0.79
N VAL A 45 13.16 -0.26 0.92
CA VAL A 45 13.66 -1.59 0.49
C VAL A 45 13.30 -1.82 -0.98
N SER A 46 14.25 -2.34 -1.75
CA SER A 46 14.03 -2.84 -3.11
C SER A 46 14.89 -4.08 -3.37
N VAL A 47 14.66 -4.77 -4.49
CA VAL A 47 15.51 -5.89 -4.94
C VAL A 47 16.97 -5.47 -5.09
N ALA A 48 17.20 -4.26 -5.60
CA ALA A 48 18.55 -3.72 -5.79
C ALA A 48 19.20 -3.24 -4.48
N SER A 49 18.43 -3.00 -3.42
CA SER A 49 18.94 -2.36 -2.21
C SER A 49 18.13 -2.73 -0.97
N ALA A 50 18.65 -3.70 -0.21
CA ALA A 50 18.14 -4.09 1.11
C ALA A 50 18.32 -2.97 2.15
N GLY A 51 17.62 -3.04 3.28
CA GLY A 51 17.72 -2.01 4.32
C GLY A 51 16.89 -2.33 5.56
N HIS A 52 17.24 -1.68 6.68
CA HIS A 52 16.48 -1.75 7.93
C HIS A 52 16.28 -3.17 8.48
N GLY A 53 17.24 -4.06 8.23
CA GLY A 53 17.16 -5.48 8.62
C GLY A 53 16.21 -6.32 7.76
N MET A 54 15.78 -5.80 6.61
CA MET A 54 14.83 -6.45 5.69
C MET A 54 15.37 -6.47 4.25
N ASN A 55 14.82 -7.37 3.43
CA ASN A 55 15.09 -7.50 2.00
C ASN A 55 13.77 -7.65 1.23
N ALA A 56 13.81 -7.56 -0.10
CA ALA A 56 12.61 -7.63 -0.94
C ALA A 56 11.83 -8.95 -0.81
N GLU A 57 12.53 -10.08 -0.60
CA GLU A 57 11.91 -11.40 -0.46
C GLU A 57 10.92 -11.45 0.71
N LEU A 58 11.25 -10.81 1.83
CA LEU A 58 10.35 -10.72 2.99
C LEU A 58 9.06 -9.96 2.64
N PHE A 59 9.14 -8.86 1.88
CA PHE A 59 7.97 -8.10 1.46
C PHE A 59 7.10 -8.90 0.47
N LEU A 60 7.71 -9.61 -0.48
CA LEU A 60 7.00 -10.50 -1.41
C LEU A 60 6.31 -11.66 -0.69
N ALA A 61 6.99 -12.29 0.27
CA ALA A 61 6.41 -13.34 1.11
C ALA A 61 5.22 -12.80 1.93
N SER A 62 5.33 -11.57 2.43
CA SER A 62 4.27 -10.91 3.18
C SER A 62 3.06 -10.59 2.30
N ALA A 63 3.28 -10.12 1.07
CA ALA A 63 2.22 -9.89 0.10
C ALA A 63 1.47 -11.19 -0.25
N GLN A 64 2.21 -12.28 -0.48
CA GLN A 64 1.62 -13.61 -0.70
C GLN A 64 0.80 -14.10 0.49
N ALA A 65 1.28 -13.88 1.71
CA ALA A 65 0.59 -14.29 2.93
C ALA A 65 -0.68 -13.48 3.21
N ALA A 66 -0.69 -12.19 2.83
CA ALA A 66 -1.79 -11.27 3.08
C ALA A 66 -2.90 -11.29 2.01
N ARG A 67 -2.64 -11.79 0.79
CA ARG A 67 -3.58 -11.69 -0.34
C ARG A 67 -4.95 -12.32 -0.06
N GLU A 68 -4.99 -13.54 0.47
CA GLU A 68 -6.24 -14.28 0.70
C GLU A 68 -7.05 -13.68 1.87
N PRO A 69 -6.43 -13.30 3.01
CA PRO A 69 -7.13 -12.49 4.01
C PRO A 69 -7.72 -11.18 3.46
N LEU A 70 -7.01 -10.48 2.58
CA LEU A 70 -7.48 -9.21 2.00
C LEU A 70 -8.61 -9.39 0.98
N SER A 71 -8.66 -10.51 0.27
CA SER A 71 -9.67 -10.81 -0.76
C SER A 71 -10.87 -11.60 -0.22
N ARG A 72 -10.89 -11.92 1.08
CA ARG A 72 -11.92 -12.76 1.69
C ARG A 72 -13.30 -12.11 1.62
N ALA A 73 -14.16 -12.73 0.82
CA ALA A 73 -15.52 -12.25 0.59
C ALA A 73 -16.33 -12.12 1.90
N GLY A 74 -17.01 -10.99 2.06
CA GLY A 74 -17.85 -10.65 3.20
C GLY A 74 -17.11 -10.43 4.53
N ALA A 75 -15.77 -10.46 4.54
CA ALA A 75 -15.00 -10.16 5.74
C ALA A 75 -14.95 -8.65 6.00
N THR A 76 -15.15 -8.25 7.27
CA THR A 76 -15.02 -6.84 7.67
C THR A 76 -13.58 -6.36 7.53
N VAL A 77 -13.39 -5.04 7.43
CA VAL A 77 -12.07 -4.41 7.29
C VAL A 77 -11.11 -4.85 8.40
N GLY A 78 -11.56 -4.84 9.66
CA GLY A 78 -10.73 -5.29 10.79
C GLY A 78 -10.35 -6.76 10.70
N ALA A 79 -11.28 -7.63 10.29
CA ALA A 79 -11.00 -9.06 10.12
C ALA A 79 -9.98 -9.32 9.00
N ARG A 80 -10.05 -8.57 7.88
CA ARG A 80 -9.04 -8.61 6.82
C ARG A 80 -7.66 -8.21 7.35
N ILE A 81 -7.58 -7.09 8.09
CA ILE A 81 -6.34 -6.57 8.66
C ILE A 81 -5.71 -7.59 9.63
N GLU A 82 -6.46 -8.08 10.60
CA GLU A 82 -5.94 -9.00 11.62
C GLU A 82 -5.41 -10.30 11.01
N ALA A 83 -6.19 -10.92 10.12
CA ALA A 83 -5.78 -12.15 9.46
C ALA A 83 -4.57 -11.92 8.52
N ALA A 84 -4.53 -10.81 7.78
CA ALA A 84 -3.40 -10.48 6.90
C ALA A 84 -2.09 -10.29 7.67
N ILE A 85 -2.14 -9.61 8.82
CA ILE A 85 -0.96 -9.37 9.65
C ILE A 85 -0.54 -10.64 10.40
N ALA A 86 -1.47 -11.46 10.86
CA ALA A 86 -1.15 -12.76 11.44
C ALA A 86 -0.40 -13.65 10.44
N ASN A 87 -0.90 -13.74 9.19
CA ASN A 87 -0.25 -14.49 8.13
C ASN A 87 1.12 -13.90 7.76
N THR A 88 1.21 -12.57 7.65
CA THR A 88 2.50 -11.89 7.38
C THR A 88 3.52 -12.21 8.47
N ARG A 89 3.12 -12.14 9.75
CA ARG A 89 4.04 -12.41 10.86
C ARG A 89 4.55 -13.85 10.83
N ALA A 90 3.70 -14.81 10.46
CA ALA A 90 4.09 -16.21 10.30
C ALA A 90 5.06 -16.41 9.12
N ALA A 91 4.89 -15.68 8.02
CA ALA A 91 5.71 -15.82 6.81
C ALA A 91 7.06 -15.10 6.88
N ALA A 92 7.09 -13.87 7.40
CA ALA A 92 8.26 -12.99 7.34
C ALA A 92 8.94 -12.75 8.71
N GLY A 93 8.30 -13.11 9.83
CA GLY A 93 8.85 -12.96 11.18
C GLY A 93 9.03 -11.51 11.67
N CYS A 94 8.76 -10.51 10.83
CA CYS A 94 8.91 -9.09 11.11
C CYS A 94 7.79 -8.27 10.45
N ASN A 95 7.71 -6.97 10.76
CA ASN A 95 6.75 -6.07 10.14
C ASN A 95 7.30 -5.50 8.83
N THR A 96 6.74 -5.96 7.72
CA THR A 96 7.05 -5.54 6.36
C THR A 96 5.92 -4.73 5.72
N ASN A 97 4.66 -4.96 6.09
CA ASN A 97 3.51 -4.49 5.33
C ASN A 97 2.32 -4.01 6.17
N LEU A 98 2.49 -3.71 7.47
CA LEU A 98 1.38 -3.23 8.31
C LEU A 98 0.67 -2.03 7.68
N GLY A 99 1.44 -1.04 7.21
CA GLY A 99 0.89 0.16 6.60
C GLY A 99 0.13 -0.14 5.31
N ILE A 100 0.74 -0.94 4.43
CA ILE A 100 0.11 -1.47 3.21
C ILE A 100 -1.24 -2.14 3.52
N VAL A 101 -1.28 -3.07 4.48
CA VAL A 101 -2.50 -3.81 4.83
C VAL A 101 -3.58 -2.88 5.41
N LEU A 102 -3.19 -1.95 6.28
CA LEU A 102 -4.11 -0.95 6.83
C LEU A 102 -4.71 -0.08 5.71
N LEU A 103 -3.98 0.24 4.66
CA LEU A 103 -4.50 1.03 3.54
C LEU A 103 -5.33 0.19 2.56
N CYS A 104 -4.88 -1.02 2.23
CA CYS A 104 -5.51 -1.84 1.19
C CYS A 104 -6.78 -2.55 1.68
N ALA A 105 -6.94 -2.84 2.97
CA ALA A 105 -8.13 -3.52 3.50
C ALA A 105 -9.46 -2.77 3.23
N PRO A 106 -9.61 -1.47 3.56
CA PRO A 106 -10.84 -0.73 3.22
C PRO A 106 -11.04 -0.54 1.72
N LEU A 107 -9.96 -0.45 0.93
CA LEU A 107 -10.03 -0.37 -0.53
C LEU A 107 -10.52 -1.70 -1.14
N ALA A 108 -10.08 -2.84 -0.60
CA ALA A 108 -10.51 -4.16 -1.02
C ALA A 108 -12.00 -4.40 -0.71
N ASP A 109 -12.45 -3.98 0.47
CA ASP A 109 -13.86 -4.05 0.87
C ASP A 109 -14.75 -3.14 0.00
N ALA A 110 -14.27 -1.94 -0.31
CA ALA A 110 -14.96 -1.03 -1.22
C ALA A 110 -15.05 -1.60 -2.65
N PHE A 111 -14.00 -2.24 -3.14
CA PHE A 111 -13.99 -2.86 -4.47
C PHE A 111 -14.90 -4.08 -4.54
N GLU A 112 -14.96 -4.87 -3.46
CA GLU A 112 -15.90 -5.99 -3.38
C GLU A 112 -17.36 -5.55 -3.40
N THR A 113 -17.66 -4.46 -2.69
CA THR A 113 -19.02 -3.93 -2.53
C THR A 113 -19.44 -2.97 -3.64
N GLN A 114 -18.51 -2.60 -4.53
CA GLN A 114 -18.76 -1.68 -5.63
C GLN A 114 -19.87 -2.22 -6.52
N ALA A 115 -20.92 -1.41 -6.73
CA ALA A 115 -21.93 -1.69 -7.75
C ALA A 115 -21.25 -1.75 -9.14
N LEU A 116 -21.94 -2.31 -10.15
CA LEU A 116 -21.46 -2.59 -11.53
C LEU A 116 -20.89 -1.39 -12.35
N GLN A 117 -20.52 -0.28 -11.72
CA GLN A 117 -19.94 0.92 -12.32
C GLN A 117 -18.44 1.00 -12.05
N ASP A 118 -17.65 0.65 -13.07
CA ASP A 118 -16.18 0.74 -13.06
C ASP A 118 -15.74 2.21 -13.25
N SER A 119 -15.92 3.06 -12.23
CA SER A 119 -15.51 4.46 -12.28
C SER A 119 -14.93 4.95 -10.94
N LEU A 120 -14.01 5.92 -11.01
CA LEU A 120 -13.39 6.51 -9.82
C LEU A 120 -14.42 7.12 -8.85
N PRO A 121 -15.42 7.93 -9.29
CA PRO A 121 -16.41 8.48 -8.36
C PRO A 121 -17.25 7.42 -7.64
N ALA A 122 -17.58 6.32 -8.33
CA ALA A 122 -18.30 5.20 -7.71
C ALA A 122 -17.42 4.46 -6.69
N PHE A 123 -16.14 4.31 -6.97
CA PHE A 123 -15.19 3.71 -6.04
C PHE A 123 -14.95 4.60 -4.81
N GLU A 124 -14.79 5.91 -4.99
CA GLU A 124 -14.70 6.89 -3.88
C GLU A 124 -15.96 6.84 -2.99
N ALA A 125 -17.16 6.78 -3.59
CA ALA A 125 -18.40 6.65 -2.84
C ALA A 125 -18.47 5.34 -2.03
N SER A 126 -17.97 4.24 -2.61
CA SER A 126 -17.91 2.93 -1.95
C SER A 126 -16.92 2.94 -0.78
N VAL A 127 -15.73 3.54 -0.96
CA VAL A 127 -14.75 3.73 0.13
C VAL A 127 -15.35 4.56 1.26
N GLN A 128 -16.03 5.67 0.96
CA GLN A 128 -16.71 6.47 1.98
C GLN A 128 -17.79 5.67 2.73
N GLN A 129 -18.51 4.79 2.05
CA GLN A 129 -19.50 3.92 2.69
C GLN A 129 -18.83 2.92 3.63
N VAL A 130 -17.75 2.26 3.21
CA VAL A 130 -16.95 1.36 4.05
C VAL A 130 -16.45 2.08 5.30
N LEU A 131 -15.85 3.27 5.13
CA LEU A 131 -15.30 4.04 6.25
C LEU A 131 -16.36 4.51 7.25
N ARG A 132 -17.58 4.81 6.78
CA ARG A 132 -18.72 5.16 7.67
C ARG A 132 -19.31 3.93 8.39
N ALA A 133 -19.09 2.73 7.88
CA ALA A 133 -19.61 1.49 8.43
C ALA A 133 -18.61 0.79 9.38
N LEU A 134 -17.38 1.30 9.51
CA LEU A 134 -16.38 0.77 10.43
C LEU A 134 -16.92 0.73 11.87
N SER A 135 -16.63 -0.38 12.54
CA SER A 135 -17.15 -0.69 13.87
C SER A 135 -16.08 -0.62 14.97
N VAL A 136 -16.51 -0.78 16.22
CA VAL A 136 -15.60 -0.97 17.37
C VAL A 136 -14.88 -2.32 17.27
N GLU A 137 -15.53 -3.33 16.72
CA GLU A 137 -14.94 -4.64 16.46
C GLU A 137 -13.81 -4.54 15.42
N ASP A 138 -13.99 -3.71 14.39
CA ASP A 138 -12.92 -3.42 13.43
C ASP A 138 -11.73 -2.73 14.10
N ALA A 139 -12.00 -1.80 15.02
CA ALA A 139 -10.96 -1.15 15.81
C ALA A 139 -10.20 -2.16 16.67
N CYS A 140 -10.92 -3.05 17.36
CA CYS A 140 -10.32 -4.09 18.19
C CYS A 140 -9.40 -5.01 17.37
N ALA A 141 -9.86 -5.44 16.19
CA ALA A 141 -9.08 -6.29 15.30
C ALA A 141 -7.85 -5.58 14.73
N ALA A 142 -7.99 -4.32 14.30
CA ALA A 142 -6.86 -3.50 13.86
C ALA A 142 -5.84 -3.28 14.97
N TYR A 143 -6.27 -3.05 16.22
CA TYR A 143 -5.37 -2.86 17.36
C TYR A 143 -4.58 -4.14 17.66
N ARG A 144 -5.23 -5.31 17.65
CA ARG A 144 -4.54 -6.60 17.78
C ARG A 144 -3.52 -6.80 16.66
N ALA A 145 -3.87 -6.44 15.43
CA ALA A 145 -2.96 -6.52 14.28
C ALA A 145 -1.74 -5.59 14.44
N ILE A 146 -1.97 -4.32 14.82
CA ILE A 146 -0.89 -3.36 15.05
C ILE A 146 0.02 -3.83 16.18
N ALA A 147 -0.55 -4.34 17.29
CA ALA A 147 0.21 -4.90 18.40
C ALA A 147 1.05 -6.13 17.96
N LEU A 148 0.48 -7.01 17.14
CA LEU A 148 1.18 -8.19 16.60
C LEU A 148 2.31 -7.82 15.63
N ALA A 149 2.09 -6.82 14.78
CA ALA A 149 3.12 -6.28 13.90
C ALA A 149 4.26 -5.64 14.70
N ASN A 150 3.94 -4.99 15.84
CA ASN A 150 4.88 -4.29 16.70
C ASN A 150 5.72 -3.24 15.93
N PRO A 151 5.09 -2.25 15.28
CA PRO A 151 5.79 -1.21 14.55
C PRO A 151 6.59 -0.32 15.52
N GLY A 152 7.79 0.10 15.10
CA GLY A 152 8.63 0.98 15.91
C GLY A 152 8.06 2.40 16.02
N GLY A 153 8.16 2.99 17.21
CA GLY A 153 7.93 4.42 17.42
C GLY A 153 6.47 4.87 17.51
N LEU A 154 5.52 3.98 17.84
CA LEU A 154 4.11 4.40 18.05
C LEU A 154 3.93 5.34 19.26
N GLY A 155 4.80 5.21 20.27
CA GLY A 155 4.68 5.96 21.53
C GLY A 155 3.43 5.58 22.31
N GLU A 156 3.15 6.36 23.36
CA GLU A 156 1.86 6.31 24.07
C GLU A 156 0.90 7.34 23.48
N ALA A 157 -0.39 7.02 23.45
CA ALA A 157 -1.44 7.95 23.06
C ALA A 157 -2.24 8.41 24.29
N ASP A 158 -2.59 9.69 24.36
CA ASP A 158 -3.35 10.27 25.48
C ASP A 158 -4.73 9.61 25.67
N SER A 159 -5.29 9.05 24.59
CA SER A 159 -6.53 8.26 24.61
C SER A 159 -6.50 7.20 23.50
N GLN A 160 -7.22 6.09 23.71
CA GLN A 160 -7.32 4.98 22.74
C GLN A 160 -5.94 4.42 22.32
N SER A 161 -5.04 4.18 23.28
CA SER A 161 -3.73 3.56 22.99
C SER A 161 -3.93 2.15 22.44
N VAL A 162 -3.11 1.76 21.46
CA VAL A 162 -3.19 0.44 20.79
C VAL A 162 -3.02 -0.73 21.79
N GLY A 163 -2.40 -0.48 22.95
CA GLY A 163 -2.30 -1.45 24.05
C GLY A 163 -3.59 -1.65 24.87
N THR A 164 -4.66 -0.92 24.56
CA THR A 164 -5.94 -0.96 25.29
C THR A 164 -7.09 -1.39 24.39
N THR A 165 -8.19 -1.84 24.97
CA THR A 165 -9.41 -2.13 24.20
C THR A 165 -10.04 -0.83 23.71
N PRO A 166 -10.21 -0.63 22.39
CA PRO A 166 -10.81 0.59 21.88
C PRO A 166 -12.30 0.67 22.26
N THR A 167 -12.77 1.90 22.50
CA THR A 167 -14.18 2.18 22.83
C THR A 167 -14.90 2.99 21.74
N VAL A 168 -14.20 3.29 20.65
CA VAL A 168 -14.71 4.01 19.49
C VAL A 168 -14.49 3.17 18.24
N ASP A 169 -15.21 3.47 17.16
CA ASP A 169 -14.98 2.79 15.88
C ASP A 169 -13.60 3.08 15.29
N LEU A 170 -13.19 2.27 14.30
CA LEU A 170 -11.86 2.37 13.71
C LEU A 170 -11.61 3.73 13.03
N ARG A 171 -12.63 4.35 12.41
CA ARG A 171 -12.46 5.66 11.76
C ARG A 171 -12.20 6.75 12.81
N ALA A 172 -12.97 6.74 13.90
CA ALA A 172 -12.80 7.67 15.01
C ALA A 172 -11.43 7.48 15.68
N ALA A 173 -10.99 6.23 15.88
CA ALA A 173 -9.66 5.94 16.41
C ALA A 173 -8.54 6.48 15.51
N MET A 174 -8.63 6.28 14.18
CA MET A 174 -7.66 6.79 13.22
C MET A 174 -7.68 8.33 13.16
N ALA A 175 -8.85 8.97 13.28
CA ALA A 175 -8.96 10.43 13.30
C ALA A 175 -8.15 11.08 14.42
N LEU A 176 -8.00 10.43 15.58
CA LEU A 176 -7.16 10.92 16.69
C LEU A 176 -5.66 10.99 16.36
N ALA A 177 -5.22 10.27 15.33
CA ALA A 177 -3.82 10.24 14.89
C ALA A 177 -3.58 10.92 13.53
N ALA A 178 -4.63 11.43 12.86
CA ALA A 178 -4.58 11.92 11.49
C ALA A 178 -3.55 13.05 11.27
N ASP A 179 -3.31 13.89 12.28
CA ASP A 179 -2.35 15.01 12.19
C ASP A 179 -0.89 14.55 12.16
N ARG A 180 -0.59 13.35 12.70
CA ARG A 180 0.78 12.83 12.86
C ARG A 180 1.04 11.51 12.13
N ASP A 181 0.00 10.86 11.62
CA ASP A 181 0.12 9.60 10.87
C ASP A 181 -0.66 9.69 9.55
N SER A 182 0.07 9.62 8.44
CA SER A 182 -0.51 9.75 7.10
C SER A 182 -1.42 8.59 6.69
N ILE A 183 -1.27 7.41 7.30
CA ILE A 183 -2.19 6.29 7.11
C ILE A 183 -3.50 6.58 7.82
N ALA A 184 -3.41 7.04 9.07
CA ALA A 184 -4.58 7.42 9.85
C ALA A 184 -5.36 8.57 9.19
N ARG A 185 -4.65 9.53 8.57
CA ARG A 185 -5.27 10.59 7.76
C ARG A 185 -6.10 10.05 6.60
N GLN A 186 -5.72 8.95 5.95
CA GLN A 186 -6.53 8.36 4.87
C GLN A 186 -7.90 7.91 5.39
N TYR A 187 -7.97 7.33 6.58
CA TYR A 187 -9.25 6.97 7.20
C TYR A 187 -10.08 8.19 7.58
N ALA A 188 -9.45 9.25 8.08
CA ALA A 188 -10.13 10.48 8.50
C ALA A 188 -10.69 11.26 7.30
N GLU A 189 -9.91 11.34 6.22
CA GLU A 189 -10.17 12.17 5.03
C GLU A 189 -10.62 11.37 3.79
N ASP A 190 -11.26 10.21 4.01
CA ASP A 190 -11.91 9.43 2.95
C ASP A 190 -10.96 9.03 1.79
N PHE A 191 -9.70 8.71 2.12
CA PHE A 191 -8.64 8.30 1.19
C PHE A 191 -8.33 9.33 0.10
N ARG A 192 -8.62 10.62 0.36
CA ARG A 192 -8.40 11.72 -0.59
C ARG A 192 -6.99 11.75 -1.17
N ASP A 193 -5.95 11.47 -0.37
CA ASP A 193 -4.58 11.53 -0.89
C ASP A 193 -4.30 10.36 -1.84
N VAL A 194 -4.74 9.14 -1.51
CA VAL A 194 -4.55 7.95 -2.35
C VAL A 194 -5.36 8.03 -3.64
N LEU A 195 -6.66 8.32 -3.55
CA LEU A 195 -7.60 8.33 -4.68
C LEU A 195 -7.56 9.63 -5.50
N GLY A 196 -7.12 10.73 -4.89
CA GLY A 196 -6.93 12.01 -5.56
C GLY A 196 -5.49 12.18 -6.03
N PHE A 197 -4.62 12.63 -5.12
CA PHE A 197 -3.23 12.99 -5.45
C PHE A 197 -2.42 11.81 -6.02
N GLY A 198 -2.48 10.65 -5.37
CA GLY A 198 -1.74 9.45 -5.76
C GLY A 198 -2.14 8.97 -7.15
N LEU A 199 -3.44 8.70 -7.37
CA LEU A 199 -3.93 8.24 -8.67
C LEU A 199 -3.66 9.25 -9.79
N ALA A 200 -3.82 10.55 -9.53
CA ALA A 200 -3.50 11.58 -10.51
C ALA A 200 -2.00 11.58 -10.86
N THR A 201 -1.12 11.51 -9.86
CA THR A 201 0.33 11.47 -10.04
C THR A 201 0.76 10.23 -10.81
N PHE A 202 0.28 9.05 -10.41
CA PHE A 202 0.62 7.79 -11.06
C PHE A 202 0.18 7.75 -12.52
N ARG A 203 -1.07 8.13 -12.82
CA ARG A 203 -1.60 8.16 -14.19
C ARG A 203 -0.87 9.17 -15.07
N ALA A 204 -0.57 10.36 -14.54
CA ALA A 204 0.20 11.36 -15.26
C ALA A 204 1.61 10.86 -15.59
N ALA A 205 2.29 10.22 -14.62
CA ALA A 205 3.61 9.66 -14.80
C ALA A 205 3.61 8.52 -15.84
N CYS A 206 2.64 7.60 -15.78
CA CYS A 206 2.45 6.56 -16.80
C CYS A 206 2.29 7.17 -18.21
N ALA A 207 1.47 8.21 -18.35
CA ALA A 207 1.25 8.86 -19.65
C ALA A 207 2.52 9.58 -20.16
N MET A 208 3.18 10.34 -19.29
CA MET A 208 4.39 11.09 -19.64
C MET A 208 5.59 10.19 -19.94
N ARG A 209 5.67 9.03 -19.28
CA ARG A 209 6.77 8.08 -19.41
C ARG A 209 6.41 6.89 -20.31
N ALA A 210 5.30 6.93 -21.04
CA ALA A 210 4.83 5.81 -21.86
C ALA A 210 5.85 5.29 -22.89
N ALA A 211 6.75 6.15 -23.38
CA ALA A 211 7.83 5.78 -24.30
C ALA A 211 9.11 5.27 -23.59
N SER A 212 9.17 5.31 -22.26
CA SER A 212 10.29 4.81 -21.46
C SER A 212 10.28 3.27 -21.43
N PRO A 213 11.43 2.59 -21.56
CA PRO A 213 11.52 1.15 -21.37
C PRO A 213 11.18 0.73 -19.93
N THR A 214 11.20 1.67 -18.98
CA THR A 214 10.91 1.47 -17.56
C THR A 214 9.67 2.25 -17.10
N ALA A 215 8.71 2.52 -18.00
CA ALA A 215 7.56 3.41 -17.77
C ALA A 215 6.84 3.18 -16.42
N LEU A 216 6.57 1.92 -16.05
CA LEU A 216 5.92 1.59 -14.78
C LEU A 216 6.82 1.89 -13.57
N ALA A 217 8.09 1.49 -13.61
CA ALA A 217 9.03 1.77 -12.52
C ALA A 217 9.23 3.28 -12.34
N ASP A 218 9.29 4.04 -13.44
CA ASP A 218 9.34 5.50 -13.43
C ASP A 218 8.08 6.08 -12.76
N ALA A 219 6.89 5.55 -13.09
CA ALA A 219 5.64 6.02 -12.50
C ALA A 219 5.52 5.71 -11.00
N VAL A 220 6.00 4.55 -10.56
CA VAL A 220 6.10 4.19 -9.12
C VAL A 220 7.04 5.16 -8.41
N LEU A 221 8.23 5.41 -8.96
CA LEU A 221 9.22 6.30 -8.37
C LEU A 221 8.68 7.74 -8.23
N LEU A 222 8.07 8.27 -9.30
CA LEU A 222 7.50 9.62 -9.31
C LEU A 222 6.30 9.75 -8.36
N THR A 223 5.49 8.70 -8.22
CA THR A 223 4.39 8.67 -7.24
C THR A 223 4.93 8.71 -5.81
N TRP A 224 5.93 7.87 -5.50
CA TRP A 224 6.56 7.84 -4.19
C TRP A 224 7.25 9.17 -3.84
N LEU A 225 8.02 9.73 -4.78
CA LEU A 225 8.63 11.05 -4.62
C LEU A 225 7.56 12.13 -4.42
N GLY A 226 6.46 12.05 -5.16
CA GLY A 226 5.32 12.96 -5.02
C GLY A 226 4.75 12.97 -3.61
N PHE A 227 4.52 11.78 -3.03
CA PHE A 227 4.07 11.66 -1.64
C PHE A 227 5.12 12.20 -0.66
N LEU A 228 6.38 11.78 -0.81
CA LEU A 228 7.47 12.15 0.10
C LEU A 228 7.76 13.66 0.08
N ALA A 229 7.70 14.29 -1.09
CA ALA A 229 7.89 15.73 -1.24
C ALA A 229 6.75 16.56 -0.67
N ARG A 230 5.53 16.01 -0.66
CA ARG A 230 4.31 16.73 -0.30
C ARG A 230 4.00 16.71 1.18
N TRP A 231 4.31 15.62 1.88
CA TRP A 231 4.09 15.48 3.31
C TRP A 231 5.29 14.85 4.01
N PRO A 232 5.66 15.32 5.22
CA PRO A 232 6.61 14.61 6.08
C PRO A 232 6.19 13.15 6.27
N ASP A 233 7.11 12.22 6.01
CA ASP A 233 6.84 10.79 6.15
C ASP A 233 6.69 10.43 7.65
N SER A 234 5.55 9.86 8.04
CA SER A 234 5.24 9.57 9.44
C SER A 234 6.03 8.37 10.00
N HIS A 235 6.60 7.49 9.16
CA HIS A 235 7.57 6.50 9.62
C HIS A 235 8.91 7.15 9.98
N ILE A 236 9.38 8.10 9.16
CA ILE A 236 10.57 8.90 9.52
C ILE A 236 10.30 9.70 10.78
N GLU A 237 9.17 10.41 10.85
CA GLU A 237 8.84 11.26 12.00
C GLU A 237 8.80 10.48 13.32
N ARG A 238 8.17 9.30 13.33
CA ARG A 238 8.13 8.42 14.53
C ARG A 238 9.50 7.98 15.02
N LYS A 239 10.48 7.79 14.12
CA LYS A 239 11.82 7.26 14.46
C LYS A 239 12.89 8.34 14.63
N HIS A 240 12.78 9.43 13.88
CA HIS A 240 13.84 10.44 13.71
C HIS A 240 13.35 11.87 13.96
N GLY A 241 12.06 12.06 14.27
CA GLY A 241 11.45 13.35 14.57
C GLY A 241 11.07 14.16 13.32
N ASN A 242 10.17 15.12 13.53
CA ASN A 242 9.58 15.95 12.49
C ASN A 242 10.61 16.71 11.64
N ALA A 243 11.67 17.26 12.28
CA ALA A 243 12.72 17.99 11.57
C ALA A 243 13.46 17.10 10.55
N CYS A 244 13.68 15.82 10.86
CA CYS A 244 14.27 14.87 9.92
C CYS A 244 13.30 14.57 8.76
N ALA A 245 12.04 14.31 9.07
CA ALA A 245 11.02 14.04 8.06
C ALA A 245 10.86 15.22 7.09
N GLN A 246 10.77 16.46 7.60
CA GLN A 246 10.66 17.66 6.78
C GLN A 246 11.88 17.90 5.88
N ARG A 247 13.09 17.62 6.39
CA ARG A 247 14.31 17.72 5.59
C ARG A 247 14.29 16.74 4.42
N VAL A 248 13.90 15.48 4.66
CA VAL A 248 13.80 14.47 3.60
C VAL A 248 12.72 14.84 2.56
N SER A 249 11.59 15.40 3.00
CA SER A 249 10.58 15.93 2.08
C SER A 249 11.11 17.07 1.20
N ASN A 250 11.90 17.98 1.77
CA ASN A 250 12.51 19.07 1.00
C ASN A 250 13.56 18.54 0.00
N GLU A 251 14.32 17.51 0.37
CA GLU A 251 15.25 16.81 -0.53
C GLU A 251 14.49 16.13 -1.69
N ALA A 252 13.37 15.45 -1.41
CA ALA A 252 12.52 14.86 -2.43
C ALA A 252 11.94 15.91 -3.41
N ALA A 253 11.49 17.06 -2.88
CA ALA A 253 11.01 18.17 -3.69
C ALA A 253 12.12 18.74 -4.60
N ALA A 254 13.34 18.85 -4.07
CA ALA A 254 14.51 19.28 -4.85
C ALA A 254 14.89 18.28 -5.95
N TRP A 255 14.68 16.98 -5.74
CA TRP A 255 14.82 15.97 -6.80
C TRP A 255 13.77 16.16 -7.90
N LEU A 256 12.49 16.27 -7.55
CA LEU A 256 11.42 16.50 -8.53
C LEU A 256 11.65 17.78 -9.35
N ALA A 257 12.16 18.84 -8.72
CA ALA A 257 12.47 20.10 -9.41
C ALA A 257 13.58 19.98 -10.48
N GLN A 258 14.38 18.92 -10.46
CA GLN A 258 15.38 18.64 -11.49
C GLN A 258 14.78 18.03 -12.77
N GLY A 259 13.49 17.64 -12.74
CA GLY A 259 12.74 17.10 -13.85
C GLY A 259 12.79 15.57 -13.94
N ASP A 260 11.65 14.98 -14.33
CA ASP A 260 11.40 13.54 -14.32
C ASP A 260 12.46 12.72 -15.08
N ALA A 261 12.93 13.22 -16.22
CA ALA A 261 13.93 12.52 -17.02
C ALA A 261 15.27 12.35 -16.27
N ARG A 262 15.63 13.30 -15.40
CA ARG A 262 16.86 13.24 -14.60
C ARG A 262 16.67 12.37 -13.36
N VAL A 263 15.51 12.47 -12.72
CA VAL A 263 15.15 11.66 -11.55
C VAL A 263 15.08 10.17 -11.90
N CYS A 264 14.45 9.83 -13.03
CA CYS A 264 14.30 8.45 -13.48
C CYS A 264 15.50 7.93 -14.29
N ALA A 265 16.60 8.69 -14.38
CA ALA A 265 17.81 8.19 -15.02
C ALA A 265 18.41 7.06 -14.16
N PRO A 266 18.97 6.00 -14.78
CA PRO A 266 19.62 4.92 -14.03
C PRO A 266 20.67 5.47 -13.06
N HIS A 267 20.68 4.93 -11.84
CA HIS A 267 21.61 5.29 -10.77
C HIS A 267 21.56 6.75 -10.27
N ALA A 268 20.59 7.56 -10.73
CA ALA A 268 20.51 8.98 -10.36
C ALA A 268 20.34 9.20 -8.85
N LEU A 269 19.69 8.26 -8.16
CA LEU A 269 19.34 8.37 -6.74
C LEU A 269 20.15 7.46 -5.82
N ASP A 270 21.08 6.65 -6.34
CA ASP A 270 21.83 5.64 -5.56
C ASP A 270 22.60 6.27 -4.38
N GLY A 271 23.20 7.44 -4.60
CA GLY A 271 23.89 8.17 -3.53
C GLY A 271 22.95 8.63 -2.43
N TRP A 272 21.72 9.04 -2.77
CA TRP A 272 20.72 9.46 -1.78
C TRP A 272 20.15 8.24 -1.05
N ASP A 273 19.90 7.13 -1.74
CA ASP A 273 19.50 5.86 -1.13
C ASP A 273 20.51 5.40 -0.08
N ALA A 274 21.80 5.35 -0.46
CA ALA A 274 22.88 4.94 0.44
C ALA A 274 22.99 5.86 1.67
N ALA A 275 22.87 7.18 1.48
CA ALA A 275 22.94 8.15 2.57
C ALA A 275 21.78 8.00 3.58
N LEU A 276 20.55 7.82 3.08
CA LEU A 276 19.38 7.59 3.94
C LEU A 276 19.52 6.28 4.72
N LYS A 277 19.92 5.19 4.05
CA LYS A 277 20.12 3.87 4.69
C LYS A 277 21.25 3.87 5.72
N ALA A 278 22.37 4.50 5.42
CA ALA A 278 23.47 4.66 6.38
C ALA A 278 23.03 5.42 7.64
N SER A 279 22.05 6.31 7.51
CA SER A 279 21.45 7.06 8.63
C SER A 279 20.24 6.34 9.27
N GLY A 280 19.89 5.14 8.81
CA GLY A 280 18.73 4.40 9.29
C GLY A 280 17.38 5.06 8.97
N ILE A 281 17.32 5.93 7.97
CA ILE A 281 16.12 6.68 7.55
C ILE A 281 15.35 5.86 6.51
N ASN A 282 14.07 5.61 6.78
CA ASN A 282 13.17 4.87 5.91
C ASN A 282 11.90 5.70 5.61
N PRO A 283 11.72 6.21 4.39
CA PRO A 283 10.47 6.83 3.95
C PRO A 283 9.40 5.76 3.65
N GLY A 284 9.02 5.01 4.69
CA GLY A 284 8.16 3.84 4.57
C GLY A 284 6.69 4.17 4.40
N THR A 285 6.20 5.26 4.99
CA THR A 285 4.79 5.62 4.83
C THR A 285 4.49 6.15 3.44
N SER A 286 5.43 6.86 2.81
CA SER A 286 5.32 7.22 1.38
C SER A 286 5.30 5.98 0.48
N ALA A 287 6.01 4.91 0.84
CA ALA A 287 5.94 3.62 0.14
C ALA A 287 4.57 2.94 0.34
N ASP A 288 4.06 2.89 1.58
CA ASP A 288 2.73 2.34 1.89
C ASP A 288 1.63 3.04 1.07
N LEU A 289 1.65 4.38 1.01
CA LEU A 289 0.70 5.19 0.23
C LEU A 289 0.82 4.94 -1.28
N THR A 290 2.05 4.74 -1.77
CA THR A 290 2.29 4.41 -3.18
C THR A 290 1.71 3.05 -3.52
N VAL A 291 1.93 2.02 -2.69
CA VAL A 291 1.31 0.70 -2.86
C VAL A 291 -0.21 0.80 -2.87
N ALA A 292 -0.81 1.55 -1.94
CA ALA A 292 -2.26 1.76 -1.91
C ALA A 292 -2.80 2.44 -3.18
N THR A 293 -2.06 3.40 -3.73
CA THR A 293 -2.38 4.05 -5.01
C THR A 293 -2.31 3.07 -6.17
N LEU A 294 -1.27 2.25 -6.26
CA LEU A 294 -1.13 1.22 -7.29
C LEU A 294 -2.27 0.19 -7.18
N PHE A 295 -2.57 -0.27 -5.96
CA PHE A 295 -3.66 -1.18 -5.70
C PHE A 295 -5.00 -0.61 -6.16
N ALA A 296 -5.32 0.64 -5.79
CA ALA A 296 -6.52 1.33 -6.25
C ALA A 296 -6.57 1.48 -7.79
N ALA A 297 -5.43 1.79 -8.43
CA ALA A 297 -5.34 1.88 -9.88
C ALA A 297 -5.67 0.54 -10.55
N ALA A 298 -5.14 -0.57 -10.02
CA ALA A 298 -5.37 -1.91 -10.54
C ALA A 298 -6.79 -2.44 -10.25
N CYS A 299 -7.42 -2.02 -9.14
CA CYS A 299 -8.84 -2.25 -8.92
C CYS A 299 -9.70 -1.53 -9.97
N LEU A 300 -9.41 -0.26 -10.24
CA LEU A 300 -10.15 0.57 -11.20
C LEU A 300 -9.93 0.14 -12.66
N ASP A 301 -8.75 -0.40 -12.97
CA ASP A 301 -8.41 -0.92 -14.29
C ASP A 301 -7.62 -2.24 -14.14
N PRO A 302 -8.32 -3.39 -14.00
CA PRO A 302 -7.66 -4.68 -13.84
C PRO A 302 -6.79 -5.11 -15.03
N SER A 303 -6.89 -4.44 -16.19
CA SER A 303 -6.05 -4.77 -17.33
C SER A 303 -4.57 -4.44 -17.08
N ILE A 304 -4.27 -3.46 -16.20
CA ILE A 304 -2.89 -3.01 -15.95
C ILE A 304 -2.03 -4.08 -15.28
N THR A 305 -2.63 -5.03 -14.56
CA THR A 305 -1.90 -6.13 -13.91
C THR A 305 -1.40 -7.15 -14.94
N THR A 306 -2.04 -7.23 -16.11
CA THR A 306 -1.65 -8.15 -17.21
C THR A 306 -0.57 -7.57 -18.12
N LEU A 307 -0.43 -6.23 -18.16
CA LEU A 307 0.60 -5.54 -18.94
C LEU A 307 2.02 -5.69 -18.36
N SER A 308 2.14 -6.26 -17.15
CA SER A 308 3.40 -6.32 -16.39
C SER A 308 4.11 -7.67 -16.43
N THR A 309 3.63 -8.65 -17.20
CA THR A 309 4.32 -9.95 -17.30
C THR A 309 5.54 -9.89 -18.25
N HIS A 310 6.73 -9.85 -17.64
CA HIS A 310 8.08 -10.24 -18.10
C HIS A 310 9.00 -9.22 -18.80
N PRO A 311 10.33 -9.25 -18.49
CA PRO A 311 11.20 -10.40 -18.74
C PRO A 311 11.42 -11.31 -17.52
N SER A 312 11.54 -12.60 -17.78
CA SER A 312 11.88 -13.67 -16.85
C SER A 312 13.17 -13.39 -16.08
N LEU A 313 13.22 -13.76 -14.80
CA LEU A 313 14.45 -13.88 -14.00
C LEU A 313 15.38 -15.03 -14.47
N ASP A 314 15.03 -15.74 -15.55
CA ASP A 314 15.88 -16.73 -16.21
C ASP A 314 16.78 -16.07 -17.26
N SER A 315 17.80 -15.34 -16.81
CA SER A 315 19.07 -15.13 -17.54
C SER A 315 20.06 -14.30 -16.71
N GLN A 316 20.37 -14.77 -15.51
CA GLN A 316 21.70 -14.50 -14.95
C GLN A 316 22.50 -15.80 -15.03
N GLU A 317 23.32 -15.90 -16.07
CA GLU A 317 24.43 -16.84 -16.11
C GLU A 317 25.21 -16.72 -14.81
N THR A 318 25.25 -17.82 -14.08
CA THR A 318 26.12 -18.02 -12.92
C THR A 318 27.57 -17.97 -13.39
N GLN A 319 28.21 -16.80 -13.29
CA GLN A 319 29.67 -16.75 -13.33
C GLN A 319 30.24 -17.19 -11.97
N PRO A 320 31.12 -18.21 -11.92
CA PRO A 320 31.73 -18.65 -10.68
C PRO A 320 32.81 -17.64 -10.23
N TRP A 321 32.78 -17.31 -8.94
CA TRP A 321 33.77 -16.47 -8.26
C TRP A 321 35.19 -17.06 -8.37
N PRO A 322 36.23 -16.27 -8.71
CA PRO A 322 37.59 -16.77 -8.74
C PRO A 322 38.14 -16.98 -7.31
N ARG A 323 38.83 -18.10 -7.12
CA ARG A 323 39.52 -18.48 -5.87
C ARG A 323 40.64 -17.52 -5.51
#